data_AF-A0A7C4IY11-F1
#
_entry.id   AF-A0A7C4IY11-F1
#
_cell.length_a   1.000
_cell.length_b   1.000
_cell.length_c   1.000
_cell.angle_alpha   90.00
_cell.angle_beta   90.00
_cell.angle_gamma   90.00
#
_symmetry.space_group_name_H-M   'P 1'
#
loop_
_entity.id
_entity.type
_entity.pdbx_description
1 polymer ?
#
loop_
_entity_poly.entity_id
_entity_poly.type
_entity_poly.pdbx_seq_one_letter_code
_entity_poly.pdbx_strand_id
1 'polypeptide(L)'
;MSENDREKSVAKFSGSVPAVINLGPSTSIDLSWLPENERKALLLDYTKGMIDISKRAQELHVDALVLKKTLDDLADTTIQVSESGNAVTITHTQTTKVGRTEVMMGNTEQAQSGKLSKSQTGEKNWTPYYIFAGILALIIIAALMGR
;
A
#
# COMPACT_ATOMS: atom_id res chain seq x y z
N MET A 1 31.54 25.71 40.18
CA MET A 1 31.15 25.35 38.79
C MET A 1 30.15 26.38 38.32
N SER A 2 30.54 27.25 37.38
CA SER A 2 29.74 28.40 36.91
C SER A 2 29.04 28.07 35.60
N GLU A 3 27.78 28.52 35.48
CA GLU A 3 26.82 28.25 34.41
C GLU A 3 27.14 28.94 33.05
N ASN A 4 28.36 29.44 32.85
CA ASN A 4 28.72 30.29 31.70
C ASN A 4 29.29 29.56 30.47
N ASP A 5 29.42 28.23 30.49
CA ASP A 5 30.03 27.47 29.38
C ASP A 5 29.02 26.87 28.38
N ARG A 6 27.71 27.15 28.52
CA ARG A 6 26.67 26.55 27.66
C ARG A 6 26.27 27.34 26.42
N GLU A 7 26.78 28.56 26.22
CA GLU A 7 26.34 29.41 25.09
C GLU A 7 27.26 29.42 23.86
N LYS A 8 28.30 28.59 23.80
CA LYS A 8 29.30 28.66 22.73
C LYS A 8 29.26 27.50 21.74
N SER A 9 28.11 27.22 21.13
CA SER A 9 28.07 26.55 19.81
C SER A 9 26.70 26.59 19.14
N VAL A 10 26.03 27.75 19.08
CA VAL A 10 25.06 27.95 17.99
C VAL A 10 25.87 28.40 16.78
N ALA A 11 26.42 27.42 16.06
CA ALA A 11 27.01 27.65 14.75
C ALA A 11 25.92 28.27 13.87
N LYS A 12 26.03 29.60 13.65
CA LYS A 12 25.25 30.29 12.62
C LYS A 12 25.52 29.56 11.30
N PHE A 13 24.53 28.80 10.84
CA PHE A 13 24.51 28.27 9.48
C PHE A 13 24.37 29.46 8.51
N SER A 14 25.47 30.15 8.26
CA SER A 14 25.64 31.00 7.08
C SER A 14 26.05 30.09 5.92
N GLY A 15 25.13 29.20 5.55
CA GLY A 15 25.26 28.37 4.36
C GLY A 15 24.39 28.96 3.27
N SER A 16 25.01 29.56 2.26
CA SER A 16 24.35 29.90 1.00
C SER A 16 23.53 28.70 0.53
N VAL A 17 22.25 28.93 0.19
CA VAL A 17 21.39 27.85 -0.31
C VAL A 17 22.01 27.32 -1.61
N PRO A 18 22.27 26.01 -1.72
CA PRO A 18 22.87 25.45 -2.92
C PRO A 18 22.01 25.80 -4.14
N ALA A 19 22.61 26.43 -5.13
CA ALA A 19 21.97 26.73 -6.39
C ALA A 19 21.76 25.47 -7.25
N VAL A 20 22.32 24.33 -6.85
CA VAL A 20 22.13 23.03 -7.51
C VAL A 20 21.69 22.03 -6.46
N ILE A 21 20.56 21.36 -6.69
CA ILE A 21 20.11 20.23 -5.87
C ILE A 21 20.28 18.96 -6.69
N ASN A 22 21.01 18.00 -6.14
CA ASN A 22 21.12 16.65 -6.69
C ASN A 22 19.91 15.84 -6.20
N LEU A 23 19.07 15.40 -7.13
CA LEU A 23 17.85 14.63 -6.86
C LEU A 23 18.08 13.11 -6.88
N GLY A 24 19.30 12.66 -7.22
CA GLY A 24 19.67 11.25 -7.34
C GLY A 24 21.08 11.08 -7.91
N PRO A 25 21.50 9.84 -8.24
CA PRO A 25 22.85 9.54 -8.73
C PRO A 25 23.24 10.22 -10.05
N SER A 26 22.24 10.67 -10.81
CA SER A 26 22.41 11.16 -12.19
C SER A 26 21.53 12.36 -12.55
N THR A 27 20.80 12.94 -11.59
CA THR A 27 19.89 14.07 -11.85
C THR A 27 20.24 15.25 -10.95
N SER A 28 20.78 16.31 -11.55
CA SER A 28 21.03 17.60 -10.89
C SER A 28 20.09 18.66 -11.47
N ILE A 29 19.34 19.36 -10.63
CA ILE A 29 18.56 20.52 -11.06
C ILE A 29 19.30 21.79 -10.66
N ASP A 30 19.56 22.64 -11.65
CA ASP A 30 20.02 24.00 -11.44
C ASP A 30 18.82 24.88 -11.05
N LEU A 31 18.90 25.45 -9.86
CA LEU A 31 17.96 26.33 -9.20
C LEU A 31 18.50 27.75 -9.08
N SER A 32 19.58 28.10 -9.80
CA SER A 32 20.16 29.45 -9.82
C SER A 32 19.16 30.54 -10.20
N TRP A 33 18.07 30.17 -10.87
CA TRP A 33 16.99 31.06 -11.30
C TRP A 33 15.90 31.30 -10.24
N LEU A 34 15.94 30.60 -9.10
CA LEU A 34 14.92 30.70 -8.04
C LEU A 34 15.36 31.62 -6.88
N PRO A 35 14.44 32.43 -6.32
CA PRO A 35 14.69 33.20 -5.10
C PRO A 35 15.10 32.31 -3.92
N GLU A 36 15.96 32.81 -3.03
CA GLU A 36 16.52 31.99 -1.92
C GLU A 36 15.46 31.34 -1.02
N ASN A 37 14.31 32.00 -0.85
CA ASN A 37 13.21 31.49 -0.04
C ASN A 37 12.55 30.26 -0.70
N GLU A 38 12.34 30.30 -2.01
CA GLU A 38 11.74 29.20 -2.78
C GLU A 38 12.71 28.01 -2.88
N ARG A 39 14.02 28.26 -2.99
CA ARG A 39 15.04 27.20 -2.93
C ARG A 39 15.06 26.47 -1.59
N LYS A 40 14.91 27.20 -0.48
CA LYS A 40 14.80 26.60 0.87
C LYS A 40 13.54 25.75 1.01
N ALA A 41 12.40 26.25 0.50
CA ALA A 41 11.14 25.51 0.53
C ALA A 41 11.22 24.21 -0.31
N LEU A 42 11.80 24.27 -1.51
CA LEU A 42 12.01 23.10 -2.37
C LEU A 42 12.96 22.07 -1.74
N LEU A 43 14.05 22.52 -1.12
CA LEU A 43 14.98 21.61 -0.44
C LEU A 43 14.31 20.94 0.77
N LEU A 44 13.51 21.70 1.53
CA LEU A 44 12.72 21.16 2.63
C LEU A 44 11.67 20.15 2.15
N ASP A 45 10.99 20.43 1.04
CA ASP A 45 9.98 19.52 0.48
C ASP A 45 10.61 18.26 -0.11
N TYR A 46 11.73 18.40 -0.82
CA TYR A 46 12.51 17.28 -1.34
C TYR A 46 13.01 16.36 -0.20
N THR A 47 13.58 16.94 0.85
CA THR A 47 14.05 16.16 2.02
C THR A 47 12.89 15.46 2.72
N LYS A 48 11.74 16.11 2.88
CA LYS A 48 10.51 15.46 3.39
C LYS A 48 10.05 14.32 2.49
N GLY A 49 10.03 14.52 1.17
CA GLY A 49 9.66 13.51 0.19
C GLY A 49 10.58 12.29 0.25
N MET A 50 11.90 12.51 0.33
CA MET A 50 12.87 11.43 0.49
C MET A 50 12.68 10.66 1.80
N ILE A 51 12.39 11.35 2.90
CA ILE A 51 12.08 10.72 4.19
C ILE A 51 10.80 9.87 4.06
N ASP A 52 9.73 10.37 3.46
CA ASP A 52 8.49 9.60 3.27
C ASP A 52 8.71 8.37 2.36
N ILE A 53 9.48 8.51 1.28
CA ILE A 53 9.86 7.38 0.42
C ILE A 53 10.63 6.33 1.22
N SER A 54 11.61 6.74 2.01
CA SER A 54 12.39 5.80 2.83
C SER A 54 11.53 5.09 3.87
N LYS A 55 10.60 5.81 4.51
CA LYS A 55 9.65 5.26 5.48
C LYS A 55 8.72 4.25 4.82
N ARG A 56 8.14 4.60 3.66
CA ARG A 56 7.30 3.67 2.90
C ARG A 56 8.07 2.44 2.45
N ALA A 57 9.30 2.59 1.96
CA ALA A 57 10.13 1.46 1.58
C ALA A 57 10.41 0.52 2.77
N GLN A 58 10.65 1.07 3.96
CA GLN A 58 10.82 0.29 5.17
C GLN A 58 9.53 -0.42 5.60
N GLU A 59 8.39 0.29 5.58
CA GLU A 59 7.07 -0.31 5.85
C GLU A 59 6.78 -1.47 4.88
N LEU A 60 7.03 -1.28 3.59
CA LEU A 60 6.85 -2.32 2.56
C LEU A 60 7.78 -3.52 2.77
N HIS A 61 9.02 -3.29 3.17
CA HIS A 61 9.97 -4.36 3.47
C HIS A 61 9.51 -5.19 4.68
N VAL A 62 9.03 -4.53 5.74
CA VAL A 62 8.47 -5.19 6.92
C VAL A 62 7.23 -6.01 6.52
N ASP A 63 6.29 -5.43 5.78
CA ASP A 63 5.09 -6.12 5.30
C ASP A 63 5.45 -7.37 4.46
N ALA A 64 6.46 -7.27 3.58
CA ALA A 64 6.92 -8.40 2.79
C ALA A 64 7.54 -9.53 3.64
N LEU A 65 8.30 -9.18 4.68
CA LEU A 65 8.86 -10.16 5.62
C LEU A 65 7.76 -10.87 6.41
N VAL A 66 6.75 -10.14 6.87
CA VAL A 66 5.59 -10.70 7.60
C VAL A 66 4.76 -11.62 6.68
N LEU A 67 4.52 -11.18 5.44
CA LEU A 67 3.83 -12.00 4.44
C LEU A 67 4.59 -13.29 4.16
N LYS A 68 5.91 -13.21 3.94
CA LYS A 68 6.76 -14.39 3.74
C LYS A 68 6.65 -15.36 4.91
N LYS A 69 6.77 -14.87 6.14
CA LYS A 69 6.65 -15.71 7.33
C LYS A 69 5.29 -16.40 7.41
N THR A 70 4.22 -15.65 7.15
CA THR A 70 2.85 -16.21 7.11
C THR A 70 2.76 -17.33 6.07
N LEU A 71 3.31 -17.11 4.87
CA LEU A 71 3.31 -18.11 3.80
C LEU A 71 4.09 -19.37 4.18
N ASP A 72 5.26 -19.22 4.80
CA ASP A 72 6.07 -20.34 5.29
C ASP A 72 5.30 -21.14 6.35
N ASP A 73 4.69 -20.47 7.33
CA ASP A 73 3.90 -21.11 8.39
C ASP A 73 2.67 -21.87 7.81
N LEU A 74 2.01 -21.31 6.79
CA LEU A 74 0.90 -21.97 6.08
C LEU A 74 1.38 -23.16 5.24
N ALA A 75 2.57 -23.08 4.66
CA ALA A 75 3.20 -24.19 3.93
C ALA A 75 3.53 -25.35 4.84
N ASP A 76 4.16 -25.09 5.98
CA ASP A 76 4.50 -26.12 6.96
C ASP A 76 3.23 -26.81 7.48
N THR A 77 2.17 -26.04 7.75
CA THR A 77 0.88 -26.59 8.16
C THR A 77 0.27 -27.46 7.05
N THR A 78 0.31 -27.00 5.80
CA THR A 78 -0.21 -27.77 4.66
C THR A 78 0.56 -29.07 4.48
N ILE A 79 1.88 -29.05 4.60
CA ILE A 79 2.74 -30.24 4.47
C ILE A 79 2.40 -31.23 5.59
N GLN A 80 2.37 -30.80 6.85
CA GLN A 80 2.04 -31.68 7.98
C GLN A 80 0.67 -32.35 7.83
N VAL A 81 -0.34 -31.59 7.42
CA VAL A 81 -1.68 -32.14 7.21
C VAL A 81 -1.71 -33.07 6.00
N SER A 82 -0.99 -32.76 4.92
CA SER A 82 -0.87 -33.64 3.76
C SER A 82 -0.13 -34.94 4.07
N GLU A 83 0.94 -34.90 4.88
CA GLU A 83 1.71 -36.08 5.31
C GLU A 83 0.88 -37.01 6.20
N SER A 84 -0.09 -36.46 6.95
CA SER A 84 -1.08 -37.25 7.70
C SER A 84 -2.08 -38.01 6.81
N GLY A 85 -1.95 -37.87 5.47
CA GLY A 85 -2.84 -38.49 4.49
C GLY A 85 -4.16 -37.73 4.29
N ASN A 86 -4.30 -36.56 4.91
CA ASN A 86 -5.52 -35.76 4.84
C ASN A 86 -5.48 -34.80 3.65
N ALA A 87 -6.64 -34.65 3.02
CA ALA A 87 -6.87 -33.66 1.98
C ALA A 87 -7.10 -32.28 2.63
N VAL A 88 -6.28 -31.28 2.32
CA VAL A 88 -6.30 -29.95 2.94
C VAL A 88 -6.28 -28.84 1.90
N THR A 89 -7.08 -27.81 2.14
CA THR A 89 -7.06 -26.55 1.38
C THR A 89 -7.06 -25.41 2.37
N ILE A 90 -6.04 -24.57 2.30
CA ILE A 90 -5.90 -23.35 3.07
C ILE A 90 -6.07 -22.17 2.11
N THR A 91 -7.00 -21.27 2.44
CA THR A 91 -7.18 -20.00 1.72
C THR A 91 -6.88 -18.85 2.67
N HIS A 92 -5.98 -17.95 2.28
CA HIS A 92 -5.62 -16.76 3.05
C HIS A 92 -5.69 -15.52 2.17
N THR A 93 -6.31 -14.46 2.68
CA THR A 93 -6.40 -13.16 2.00
C THR A 93 -5.83 -12.10 2.92
N GLN A 94 -4.83 -11.38 2.44
CA GLN A 94 -4.23 -10.26 3.16
C GLN A 94 -4.32 -8.98 2.32
N THR A 95 -4.86 -7.93 2.90
CA THR A 95 -4.86 -6.59 2.30
C THR A 95 -3.70 -5.78 2.90
N THR A 96 -2.71 -5.43 2.08
CA THR A 96 -1.58 -4.58 2.47
C THR A 96 -1.64 -3.24 1.72
N LYS A 97 -0.75 -2.30 2.05
CA LYS A 97 -0.67 -1.01 1.35
C LYS A 97 -0.29 -1.14 -0.13
N VAL A 98 0.28 -2.28 -0.54
CA VAL A 98 0.61 -2.59 -1.95
C VAL A 98 -0.61 -3.10 -2.72
N GLY A 99 -1.53 -3.79 -2.03
CA GLY A 99 -2.71 -4.38 -2.65
C GLY A 99 -3.26 -5.57 -1.89
N ARG A 100 -4.25 -6.24 -2.48
CA ARG A 100 -4.85 -7.46 -1.93
C ARG A 100 -4.11 -8.69 -2.47
N THR A 101 -3.54 -9.48 -1.57
CA THR A 101 -2.90 -10.75 -1.89
C THR A 101 -3.81 -11.89 -1.45
N GLU A 102 -4.14 -12.79 -2.36
CA GLU A 102 -4.89 -14.01 -2.09
C GLU A 102 -3.96 -15.20 -2.32
N VAL A 103 -3.96 -16.14 -1.38
CA VAL A 103 -3.11 -17.32 -1.38
C VAL A 103 -4.01 -18.53 -1.14
N MET A 104 -3.91 -19.53 -2.01
CA MET A 104 -4.54 -20.83 -1.84
C MET A 104 -3.45 -21.90 -1.87
N MET A 105 -3.44 -22.78 -0.86
CA MET A 105 -2.44 -23.83 -0.72
C MET A 105 -3.09 -25.13 -0.27
N GLY A 106 -2.66 -26.26 -0.80
CA GLY A 106 -3.29 -27.54 -0.48
C GLY A 106 -2.93 -28.66 -1.44
N ASN A 107 -3.25 -29.88 -1.05
CA ASN A 107 -3.10 -31.09 -1.87
C ASN A 107 -4.42 -31.53 -2.53
N THR A 108 -5.50 -30.75 -2.37
CA THR A 108 -6.80 -31.00 -3.01
C THR A 108 -6.81 -30.56 -4.47
N GLU A 109 -7.75 -31.11 -5.24
CA GLU A 109 -8.02 -30.70 -6.62
C GLU A 109 -8.46 -29.21 -6.69
N GLN A 110 -9.10 -28.70 -5.64
CA GLN A 110 -9.45 -27.28 -5.52
C GLN A 110 -8.20 -26.40 -5.42
N ALA A 111 -7.22 -26.77 -4.60
CA ALA A 111 -5.94 -26.06 -4.51
C ALA A 111 -5.12 -26.18 -5.81
N GLN A 112 -5.11 -27.35 -6.44
CA GLN A 112 -4.46 -27.57 -7.75
C GLN A 112 -5.10 -26.76 -8.88
N SER A 113 -6.42 -26.56 -8.82
CA SER A 113 -7.13 -25.77 -9.84
C SER A 113 -6.74 -24.29 -9.81
N GLY A 114 -6.13 -23.81 -8.71
CA GLY A 114 -5.65 -22.43 -8.57
C GLY A 114 -6.74 -21.37 -8.70
N LYS A 115 -8.03 -21.75 -8.65
CA LYS A 115 -9.15 -20.82 -8.78
C LYS A 115 -9.30 -20.01 -7.50
N LEU A 116 -8.61 -18.87 -7.46
CA LEU A 116 -8.73 -17.85 -6.42
C LEU A 116 -10.17 -17.30 -6.35
N SER A 117 -10.49 -16.63 -5.23
CA SER A 117 -11.85 -16.19 -4.90
C SER A 117 -12.52 -15.47 -6.06
N LYS A 118 -13.83 -15.74 -6.26
CA LYS A 118 -14.72 -15.16 -7.29
C LYS A 118 -14.63 -13.64 -7.47
N SER A 119 -14.02 -12.95 -6.49
CA SER A 119 -13.68 -11.53 -6.58
C SER A 119 -12.67 -11.16 -7.69
N GLN A 120 -11.93 -12.11 -8.27
CA GLN A 120 -11.06 -11.84 -9.44
C GLN A 120 -11.70 -12.18 -10.80
N THR A 121 -12.80 -12.94 -10.84
CA THR A 121 -13.45 -13.33 -12.10
C THR A 121 -14.33 -12.26 -12.74
N GLY A 122 -14.34 -11.03 -12.19
CA GLY A 122 -15.17 -9.96 -12.73
C GLY A 122 -16.65 -10.36 -12.75
N GLU A 123 -17.11 -11.04 -11.69
CA GLU A 123 -18.53 -11.40 -11.58
C GLU A 123 -19.32 -10.09 -11.52
N LYS A 124 -19.92 -9.75 -12.66
CA LYS A 124 -20.64 -8.50 -12.88
C LYS A 124 -21.64 -8.35 -11.75
N ASN A 125 -21.42 -7.36 -10.89
CA ASN A 125 -22.31 -7.11 -9.78
C ASN A 125 -23.70 -6.79 -10.35
N TRP A 126 -24.66 -7.71 -10.19
CA TRP A 126 -26.03 -7.56 -10.68
C TRP A 126 -26.91 -6.73 -9.74
N THR A 127 -26.43 -6.44 -8.52
CA THR A 127 -27.13 -5.59 -7.54
C THR A 127 -27.65 -4.26 -8.12
N PRO A 128 -26.92 -3.52 -8.97
CA PRO A 128 -27.44 -2.30 -9.59
C PRO A 128 -28.68 -2.56 -10.46
N TYR A 129 -28.70 -3.65 -11.23
CA TYR A 129 -29.83 -3.98 -12.10
C TYR A 129 -31.09 -4.30 -11.29
N TYR A 130 -30.95 -5.01 -10.16
CA TYR A 130 -32.08 -5.27 -9.26
C TYR A 130 -32.61 -3.99 -8.61
N ILE A 131 -31.73 -3.05 -8.25
CA ILE A 131 -32.14 -1.74 -7.72
C ILE A 131 -32.91 -0.94 -8.78
N PHE A 132 -32.40 -0.86 -10.01
CA PHE A 132 -33.08 -0.16 -11.10
C PHE A 132 -34.41 -0.82 -11.46
N ALA A 133 -34.47 -2.16 -11.52
CA ALA A 133 -35.69 -2.90 -11.77
C ALA A 133 -36.73 -2.68 -10.65
N GLY A 134 -36.30 -2.65 -9.39
CA GLY A 134 -37.17 -2.37 -8.25
C GLY A 134 -37.76 -0.96 -8.28
N ILE A 135 -36.93 0.05 -8.58
CA ILE A 135 -37.38 1.44 -8.72
C ILE A 135 -38.40 1.55 -9.88
N LEU A 136 -38.10 0.94 -11.02
CA LEU A 136 -39.00 0.95 -12.18
C LEU A 136 -40.35 0.29 -11.84
N ALA A 137 -40.33 -0.85 -11.15
CA ALA A 137 -41.55 -1.54 -10.72
C ALA A 137 -42.41 -0.68 -9.78
N LEU A 138 -41.78 0.02 -8.82
CA LEU A 138 -42.49 0.93 -7.91
C LEU A 138 -43.12 2.11 -8.65
N ILE A 139 -42.43 2.68 -9.64
CA ILE A 139 -42.97 3.77 -10.48
C ILE A 139 -44.19 3.28 -11.25
N ILE A 140 -44.15 2.08 -11.83
CA ILE A 140 -45.28 1.49 -12.57
C ILE A 140 -46.47 1.26 -11.63
N ILE A 141 -46.24 0.68 -10.45
CA ILE A 141 -47.30 0.44 -9.46
C ILE A 141 -47.92 1.77 -9.01
N ALA A 142 -47.11 2.78 -8.71
CA ALA A 142 -47.59 4.10 -8.33
C ALA A 142 -48.38 4.78 -9.46
N ALA A 143 -47.95 4.63 -10.71
CA ALA A 143 -48.66 5.17 -11.87
C ALA A 143 -50.00 4.45 -12.17
N LEU A 144 -50.12 3.18 -11.78
CA LEU A 144 -51.37 2.41 -11.87
C LEU A 144 -52.32 2.68 -10.71
N MET A 145 -51.80 2.90 -9.49
CA MET A 145 -52.62 3.22 -8.30
C MET A 145 -53.00 4.71 -8.20
N GLY A 146 -52.21 5.61 -8.80
CA GLY A 146 -52.47 7.05 -8.83
C GLY A 146 -53.40 7.49 -9.96
N ARG A 147 -54.12 6.55 -10.57
CA ARG A 147 -55.05 6.78 -11.69
C ARG A 147 -56.48 6.52 -11.26
#